data_AF-A0A7T5UWQ6-F1
#
_entry.id   AF-A0A7T5UWQ6-F1
#
_cell.length_a   1.000
_cell.length_b   1.000
_cell.length_c   1.000
_cell.angle_alpha   90.00
_cell.angle_beta   90.00
_cell.angle_gamma   90.00
#
_symmetry.space_group_name_H-M   'P 1'
#
loop_
_entity.id
_entity.type
_entity.pdbx_description
1 polymer ?
#
loop_
_entity_poly.entity_id
_entity_poly.type
_entity_poly.pdbx_seq_one_letter_code
_entity_poly.pdbx_strand_id
1 'polypeptide(L)'
;MKTFILTKVRLSVLFVVLFVIFMVVISIMPQISFTRDTLALFSVNSFLYGFYISPILAAQKTRIEELHKIVRAEANAIFAIMLAIRTLPESMKQEIKTRITSYLRKTSDNNMLAAEKEYEDLISYCVDYKGKHKEDVNKLLEKLVANQQNRTNYAMQVGNKVFSNEWMVMIVLFSITLAFIVMIDTGGVLALDIVTALLCTGLTMLVFILVKLSTLTHKKARRVWQPFKVLMASKYYRIDEVVADE
;
A
#
# COMPACT_ATOMS: atom_id res chain seq x y z
N MET A 1 7.81 13.57 10.87
CA MET A 1 6.86 14.51 10.24
C MET A 1 6.11 13.92 9.03
N LYS A 2 6.79 13.30 8.05
CA LYS A 2 6.17 12.65 6.87
C LYS A 2 5.06 11.64 7.21
N THR A 3 5.28 10.77 8.20
CA THR A 3 4.31 9.75 8.61
C THR A 3 3.04 10.34 9.20
N PHE A 4 3.14 11.44 9.97
CA PHE A 4 2.02 12.08 10.66
C PHE A 4 1.01 12.68 9.67
N ILE A 5 1.50 13.45 8.70
CA ILE A 5 0.67 14.10 7.68
C ILE A 5 -0.02 13.05 6.79
N LEU A 6 0.70 12.00 6.40
CA LEU A 6 0.18 10.96 5.51
C LEU A 6 -0.84 10.04 6.21
N THR A 7 -0.72 9.79 7.51
CA THR A 7 -1.56 8.78 8.20
C THR A 7 -2.67 9.34 9.10
N LYS A 8 -2.54 10.54 9.69
CA LYS A 8 -3.53 11.09 10.64
C LYS A 8 -4.45 12.15 10.05
N VAL A 9 -3.99 12.92 9.06
CA VAL A 9 -4.80 14.02 8.49
C VAL A 9 -5.88 13.45 7.58
N ARG A 10 -7.15 13.73 7.92
CA ARG A 10 -8.31 13.40 7.07
C ARG A 10 -8.22 14.21 5.78
N LEU A 11 -8.44 13.56 4.64
CA LEU A 11 -8.44 14.20 3.31
C LEU A 11 -9.41 15.39 3.25
N SER A 12 -10.52 15.34 3.99
CA SER A 12 -11.48 16.46 4.08
C SER A 12 -10.89 17.71 4.75
N VAL A 13 -10.11 17.55 5.82
CA VAL A 13 -9.45 18.68 6.50
C VAL A 13 -8.36 19.26 5.59
N LEU A 14 -7.60 18.38 4.93
CA LEU A 14 -6.56 18.81 3.99
C LEU A 14 -7.17 19.60 2.81
N PHE A 15 -8.33 19.18 2.30
CA PHE A 15 -9.04 19.90 1.25
C PHE A 15 -9.38 21.33 1.68
N VAL A 16 -9.98 21.52 2.85
CA VAL A 16 -10.36 22.86 3.34
C VAL A 16 -9.12 23.73 3.55
N VAL A 17 -8.06 23.19 4.14
CA VAL A 17 -6.80 23.92 4.36
C VAL A 17 -6.17 24.34 3.03
N LEU A 18 -6.05 23.42 2.07
CA LEU A 18 -5.51 23.73 0.74
C LEU A 18 -6.36 24.76 0.01
N PHE A 19 -7.69 24.65 0.09
CA PHE A 19 -8.59 25.62 -0.51
C PHE A 19 -8.38 27.03 0.03
N VAL A 20 -8.32 27.19 1.36
CA VAL A 20 -8.03 28.49 1.98
C VAL A 20 -6.66 29.02 1.57
N ILE A 21 -5.63 28.15 1.52
CA ILE A 21 -4.29 28.54 1.06
C ILE A 21 -4.34 29.04 -0.39
N PHE A 22 -4.99 28.30 -1.30
CA PHE A 22 -5.05 28.69 -2.70
C PHE A 22 -5.87 29.95 -2.93
N MET A 23 -6.94 30.18 -2.15
CA MET A 23 -7.65 31.46 -2.16
C MET A 23 -6.71 32.62 -1.82
N VAL A 24 -5.93 32.50 -0.73
CA VAL A 24 -4.95 33.53 -0.33
C VAL A 24 -3.87 33.71 -1.41
N VAL A 25 -3.36 32.62 -1.97
CA VAL A 25 -2.32 32.68 -3.02
C VAL A 25 -2.85 33.40 -4.27
N ILE A 26 -4.05 33.06 -4.74
CA ILE A 26 -4.66 33.70 -5.92
C ILE A 26 -4.91 35.19 -5.66
N SER A 27 -5.29 35.59 -4.45
CA SER A 27 -5.49 37.00 -4.12
C SER A 27 -4.21 37.84 -4.10
N ILE A 28 -3.04 37.22 -3.91
CA ILE A 28 -1.75 37.93 -3.82
C ILE A 28 -0.96 37.82 -5.14
N MET A 29 -1.12 36.72 -5.87
CA MET A 29 -0.38 36.46 -7.10
C MET A 29 -0.83 37.39 -8.24
N PRO A 30 0.10 37.95 -9.01
CA PRO A 30 -0.24 38.74 -10.19
C PRO A 30 -0.86 37.84 -11.25
N GLN A 31 -2.05 38.23 -11.72
CA GLN A 31 -2.74 37.57 -12.82
C GLN A 31 -2.14 38.02 -14.17
N ILE A 32 -1.92 37.08 -15.08
CA ILE A 32 -1.33 37.32 -16.39
C ILE A 32 -2.27 36.79 -17.46
N SER A 33 -2.62 37.64 -18.44
CA SER A 33 -3.35 37.21 -19.62
C SER A 33 -2.42 36.38 -20.52
N PHE A 34 -2.75 35.11 -20.73
CA PHE A 34 -1.90 34.21 -21.51
C PHE A 34 -1.98 34.48 -23.01
N THR A 35 -0.81 34.56 -23.65
CA THR A 35 -0.70 34.59 -25.11
C THR A 35 -1.04 33.22 -25.71
N ARG A 36 -1.31 33.16 -27.03
CA ARG A 36 -1.60 31.90 -27.73
C ARG A 36 -0.53 30.83 -27.50
N ASP A 37 0.75 31.22 -27.52
CA ASP A 37 1.87 30.31 -27.30
C ASP A 37 1.90 29.77 -25.87
N THR A 38 1.59 30.63 -24.89
CA THR A 38 1.51 30.26 -23.47
C THR A 38 0.37 29.27 -23.22
N LEU A 39 -0.80 29.50 -23.86
CA LEU A 39 -1.94 28.57 -23.80
C LEU A 39 -1.62 27.22 -24.45
N ALA A 40 -0.87 27.21 -25.56
CA ALA A 40 -0.43 25.97 -26.19
C ALA A 40 0.51 25.16 -25.27
N LEU A 41 1.47 25.82 -24.61
CA LEU A 41 2.35 25.19 -23.63
C LEU A 41 1.57 24.62 -22.43
N PHE A 42 0.59 25.38 -21.91
CA PHE A 42 -0.28 24.90 -20.84
C PHE A 42 -1.08 23.65 -21.25
N SER A 43 -1.64 23.65 -22.47
CA SER A 43 -2.39 22.52 -23.01
C SER A 43 -1.52 21.27 -23.14
N VAL A 44 -0.33 21.40 -23.74
CA VAL A 44 0.63 20.29 -23.88
C VAL A 44 1.07 19.77 -22.51
N ASN A 45 1.41 20.65 -21.57
CA ASN A 45 1.81 20.25 -20.23
C ASN A 45 0.67 19.54 -19.46
N SER A 46 -0.56 20.04 -19.56
CA SER A 46 -1.72 19.43 -18.92
C SER A 46 -2.03 18.05 -19.52
N PHE A 47 -1.89 17.91 -20.84
CA PHE A 47 -2.01 16.62 -21.53
C PHE A 47 -0.93 15.64 -21.06
N LEU A 48 0.33 16.05 -21.04
CA LEU A 48 1.44 15.22 -20.55
C LEU A 48 1.24 14.82 -19.09
N TYR A 49 0.82 15.76 -18.23
CA TYR A 49 0.49 15.46 -16.84
C TYR A 49 -0.57 14.37 -16.72
N GLY A 50 -1.67 14.50 -17.48
CA GLY A 50 -2.72 13.49 -17.56
C GLY A 50 -2.22 12.13 -18.07
N PHE A 51 -1.40 12.15 -19.12
CA PHE A 51 -0.79 10.97 -19.72
C PHE A 51 0.13 10.22 -18.75
N TYR A 52 0.94 10.92 -17.96
CA TYR A 52 1.84 10.29 -16.99
C TYR A 52 1.11 9.82 -15.73
N ILE A 53 0.10 10.56 -15.26
CA ILE A 53 -0.54 10.24 -13.98
C ILE A 53 -1.50 9.06 -14.08
N SER A 54 -2.16 8.89 -15.23
CA SER A 54 -3.17 7.84 -15.43
C SER A 54 -2.57 6.41 -15.32
N PRO A 55 -1.47 6.05 -16.01
CA PRO A 55 -0.82 4.75 -15.84
C PRO A 55 -0.33 4.51 -14.43
N ILE A 56 0.22 5.53 -13.76
CA ILE A 56 0.73 5.41 -12.38
C ILE A 56 -0.43 5.12 -11.42
N LEU A 57 -1.56 5.82 -11.54
CA LEU A 57 -2.75 5.56 -10.74
C LEU A 57 -3.30 4.16 -10.99
N ALA A 58 -3.39 3.74 -12.26
CA ALA A 58 -3.83 2.40 -12.63
C ALA A 58 -2.92 1.32 -12.03
N ALA A 59 -1.60 1.46 -12.19
CA ALA A 59 -0.61 0.54 -11.64
C ALA A 59 -0.70 0.44 -10.11
N GLN A 60 -0.84 1.56 -9.40
CA GLN A 60 -0.99 1.55 -7.94
C GLN A 60 -2.32 0.93 -7.48
N LYS A 61 -3.41 1.13 -8.22
CA LYS A 61 -4.69 0.46 -7.95
C LYS A 61 -4.55 -1.05 -8.12
N THR A 62 -4.03 -1.51 -9.26
CA THR A 62 -3.81 -2.93 -9.56
C THR A 62 -2.90 -3.58 -8.52
N ARG A 63 -1.81 -2.92 -8.14
CA ARG A 63 -0.91 -3.36 -7.08
C ARG A 63 -1.64 -3.60 -5.75
N ILE A 64 -2.51 -2.68 -5.31
CA ILE A 64 -3.26 -2.85 -4.06
C ILE A 64 -4.22 -4.05 -4.14
N GLU A 65 -4.85 -4.26 -5.29
CA GLU A 65 -5.78 -5.37 -5.51
C GLU A 65 -5.05 -6.72 -5.55
N GLU A 66 -3.92 -6.80 -6.25
CA GLU A 66 -3.06 -7.98 -6.25
C GLU A 66 -2.47 -8.26 -4.86
N LEU A 67 -1.99 -7.23 -4.16
CA LEU A 67 -1.49 -7.38 -2.80
C LEU A 67 -2.57 -7.92 -1.86
N HIS A 68 -3.82 -7.48 -2.01
CA HIS A 68 -4.95 -8.02 -1.24
C HIS A 68 -5.19 -9.51 -1.53
N LYS A 69 -5.16 -9.90 -2.81
CA LYS A 69 -5.31 -11.29 -3.25
C LYS A 69 -4.19 -12.17 -2.71
N ILE A 70 -2.94 -11.72 -2.82
CA ILE A 70 -1.75 -12.44 -2.35
C ILE A 70 -1.79 -12.58 -0.83
N VAL A 71 -2.06 -11.52 -0.07
CA VAL A 71 -2.13 -11.59 1.40
C VAL A 71 -3.24 -12.54 1.87
N ARG A 72 -4.35 -12.62 1.14
CA ARG A 72 -5.40 -13.60 1.42
C ARG A 72 -4.96 -15.03 1.11
N ALA A 73 -4.28 -15.26 -0.01
CA ALA A 73 -3.72 -16.57 -0.35
C ALA A 73 -2.67 -17.01 0.68
N GLU A 74 -1.78 -16.11 1.08
CA GLU A 74 -0.78 -16.33 2.13
C GLU A 74 -1.44 -16.67 3.47
N ALA A 75 -2.48 -15.93 3.89
CA ALA A 75 -3.19 -16.21 5.12
C ALA A 75 -3.86 -17.60 5.11
N ASN A 76 -4.43 -18.00 3.97
CA ASN A 76 -5.02 -19.33 3.79
C ASN A 76 -3.96 -20.44 3.81
N ALA A 77 -2.80 -20.22 3.19
CA ALA A 77 -1.70 -21.17 3.20
C ALA A 77 -1.14 -21.36 4.61
N ILE A 78 -0.94 -20.27 5.36
CA ILE A 78 -0.53 -20.33 6.76
C ILE A 78 -1.59 -21.04 7.62
N PHE A 79 -2.88 -20.82 7.36
CA PHE A 79 -3.93 -21.57 8.04
C PHE A 79 -3.84 -23.08 7.74
N ALA A 80 -3.59 -23.48 6.48
CA ALA A 80 -3.39 -24.88 6.11
C ALA A 80 -2.11 -25.49 6.74
N ILE A 81 -1.05 -24.69 6.89
CA ILE A 81 0.16 -25.06 7.63
C ILE A 81 -0.18 -25.32 9.11
N MET A 82 -0.96 -24.43 9.74
CA MET A 82 -1.36 -24.58 11.14
C MET A 82 -2.27 -25.79 11.38
N LEU A 83 -3.09 -26.18 10.40
CA LEU A 83 -3.86 -27.43 10.47
C LEU A 83 -2.95 -28.68 10.40
N ALA A 84 -1.88 -28.62 9.60
CA ALA A 84 -0.96 -29.75 9.44
C ALA A 84 -0.17 -30.08 10.72
N ILE A 85 0.04 -29.09 11.59
CA ILE A 85 0.76 -29.29 12.86
C ILE A 85 -0.13 -29.83 13.99
N ARG A 86 -1.44 -30.05 13.75
CA ARG A 86 -2.38 -30.48 14.80
C ARG A 86 -2.02 -31.83 15.43
N THR A 87 -1.36 -32.72 14.69
CA THR A 87 -0.93 -34.04 15.18
C THR A 87 0.42 -34.01 15.90
N LEU A 88 1.16 -32.90 15.84
CA LEU A 88 2.46 -32.79 16.48
C LEU A 88 2.36 -32.67 18.01
N PRO A 89 3.41 -33.07 18.75
CA PRO A 89 3.55 -32.78 20.17
C PRO A 89 3.41 -31.29 20.49
N GLU A 90 2.88 -30.99 21.66
CA GLU A 90 2.53 -29.62 22.06
C GLU A 90 3.75 -28.67 22.08
N SER A 91 4.94 -29.18 22.45
CA SER A 91 6.18 -28.41 22.39
C SER A 91 6.51 -27.93 20.97
N MET A 92 6.42 -28.81 19.97
CA MET A 92 6.67 -28.48 18.56
C MET A 92 5.60 -27.56 18.00
N LYS A 93 4.32 -27.79 18.34
CA LYS A 93 3.22 -26.91 17.95
C LYS A 93 3.47 -25.47 18.41
N GLN A 94 3.83 -25.28 19.67
CA GLN A 94 4.07 -23.95 20.22
C GLN A 94 5.29 -23.28 19.58
N GLU A 95 6.35 -24.04 19.31
CA GLU A 95 7.52 -23.51 18.60
C GLU A 95 7.15 -23.02 17.18
N ILE A 96 6.49 -23.86 16.39
CA ILE A 96 6.09 -23.52 15.02
C ILE A 96 5.10 -22.35 15.01
N LYS A 97 4.11 -22.36 15.91
CA LYS A 97 3.16 -21.26 16.09
C LYS A 97 3.85 -19.94 16.41
N THR A 98 4.87 -19.97 17.25
CA THR A 98 5.66 -18.79 17.62
C THR A 98 6.41 -18.23 16.42
N ARG A 99 7.09 -19.09 15.64
CA ARG A 99 7.81 -18.70 14.42
C ARG A 99 6.89 -18.11 13.36
N ILE A 100 5.75 -18.76 13.09
CA ILE A 100 4.73 -18.27 12.15
C ILE A 100 4.13 -16.93 12.60
N THR A 101 3.89 -16.78 13.91
CA THR A 101 3.37 -15.51 14.46
C THR A 101 4.42 -14.40 14.32
N SER A 102 5.69 -14.70 14.59
CA SER A 102 6.82 -13.78 14.40
C SER A 102 6.93 -13.33 12.93
N TYR A 103 6.88 -14.29 12.00
CA TYR A 103 6.82 -14.04 10.56
C TYR A 103 5.67 -13.11 10.19
N LEU A 104 4.42 -13.44 10.56
CA LEU A 104 3.25 -12.63 10.25
C LEU A 104 3.34 -11.21 10.79
N ARG A 105 3.86 -11.05 12.02
CA ARG A 105 4.07 -9.74 12.63
C ARG A 105 5.07 -8.92 11.81
N LYS A 106 6.26 -9.47 11.54
CA LYS A 106 7.31 -8.80 10.75
C LYS A 106 6.85 -8.45 9.34
N THR A 107 6.10 -9.34 8.70
CA THR A 107 5.45 -9.12 7.41
C THR A 107 4.47 -7.94 7.48
N SER A 108 3.60 -7.91 8.51
CA SER A 108 2.64 -6.80 8.67
C SER A 108 3.28 -5.46 9.03
N ASP A 109 4.46 -5.47 9.65
CA ASP A 109 5.27 -4.30 9.99
C ASP A 109 6.17 -3.84 8.83
N ASN A 110 6.04 -4.45 7.65
CA ASN A 110 6.81 -4.14 6.45
C ASN A 110 8.34 -4.39 6.61
N ASN A 111 8.74 -5.30 7.48
CA ASN A 111 10.13 -5.74 7.64
C ASN A 111 10.37 -7.07 6.90
N MET A 112 10.43 -6.99 5.56
CA MET A 112 10.46 -8.17 4.69
C MET A 112 11.70 -9.02 4.88
N LEU A 113 12.89 -8.42 4.98
CA LEU A 113 14.12 -9.18 5.16
C LEU A 113 14.10 -10.01 6.44
N ALA A 114 13.60 -9.44 7.55
CA ALA A 114 13.49 -10.18 8.80
C ALA A 114 12.37 -11.22 8.78
N ALA A 115 11.29 -10.99 8.02
CA ALA A 115 10.23 -11.95 7.81
C ALA A 115 10.71 -13.14 6.96
N GLU A 116 11.45 -12.86 5.89
CA GLU A 116 12.05 -13.88 5.02
C GLU A 116 12.94 -14.83 5.81
N LYS A 117 13.83 -14.26 6.63
CA LYS A 117 14.72 -15.05 7.50
C LYS A 117 13.96 -15.98 8.45
N GLU A 118 12.89 -15.50 9.10
CA GLU A 118 12.10 -16.34 10.02
C GLU A 118 11.43 -17.52 9.32
N TYR A 119 11.01 -17.33 8.07
CA TYR A 119 10.39 -18.37 7.29
C TYR A 119 11.42 -19.37 6.76
N GLU A 120 12.60 -18.90 6.34
CA GLU A 120 13.74 -19.75 5.99
C GLU A 120 14.18 -20.59 7.18
N ASP A 121 14.30 -19.99 8.37
CA ASP A 121 14.62 -20.70 9.61
C ASP A 121 13.59 -21.80 9.92
N LEU A 122 12.31 -21.57 9.60
CA LEU A 122 11.24 -22.56 9.74
C LEU A 122 11.37 -23.71 8.73
N ILE A 123 11.78 -23.41 7.49
CA ILE A 123 12.09 -24.43 6.49
C ILE A 123 13.29 -25.26 6.94
N SER A 124 14.39 -24.62 7.37
CA SER A 124 15.59 -25.29 7.87
C SER A 124 15.27 -26.19 9.05
N TYR A 125 14.45 -25.72 10.01
CA TYR A 125 13.97 -26.55 11.11
C TYR A 125 13.30 -27.84 10.63
N CYS A 126 12.47 -27.77 9.58
CA CYS A 126 11.79 -28.95 9.04
C CYS A 126 12.75 -29.88 8.28
N VAL A 127 13.72 -29.34 7.56
CA VAL A 127 14.72 -30.11 6.80
C VAL A 127 15.67 -30.87 7.75
N ASP A 128 16.11 -30.21 8.82
CA ASP A 128 17.09 -30.76 9.77
C ASP A 128 16.45 -31.72 10.79
N TYR A 129 15.12 -31.85 10.81
CA TYR A 129 14.41 -32.65 11.79
C TYR A 129 14.62 -34.17 11.58
N LYS A 130 15.19 -34.83 12.60
CA LYS A 130 15.46 -36.28 12.63
C LYS A 130 14.65 -37.03 13.70
N GLY A 131 13.61 -36.42 14.24
CA GLY A 131 12.81 -36.99 15.34
C GLY A 131 11.74 -38.00 14.88
N LYS A 132 10.96 -38.50 15.84
CA LYS A 132 9.93 -39.54 15.63
C LYS A 132 8.78 -39.12 14.71
N HIS A 133 8.50 -37.82 14.60
CA HIS A 133 7.40 -37.26 13.80
C HIS A 133 7.82 -36.80 12.39
N LYS A 134 8.83 -37.46 11.79
CA LYS A 134 9.44 -37.01 10.54
C LYS A 134 8.44 -36.89 9.39
N GLU A 135 7.47 -37.79 9.31
CA GLU A 135 6.45 -37.76 8.26
C GLU A 135 5.53 -36.53 8.36
N ASP A 136 5.08 -36.20 9.58
CA ASP A 136 4.27 -35.00 9.82
C ASP A 136 5.05 -33.71 9.53
N VAL A 137 6.34 -33.69 9.89
CA VAL A 137 7.23 -32.56 9.60
C VAL A 137 7.52 -32.43 8.10
N ASN A 138 7.60 -33.53 7.36
CA ASN A 138 7.72 -33.49 5.90
C ASN A 138 6.45 -32.94 5.24
N LYS A 139 5.26 -33.31 5.72
CA LYS A 139 3.98 -32.73 5.24
C LYS A 139 3.91 -31.22 5.52
N LEU A 140 4.45 -30.79 6.65
CA LEU A 140 4.62 -29.38 6.97
C LEU A 140 5.59 -28.69 5.98
N LEU A 141 6.74 -29.30 5.73
CA LEU A 141 7.75 -28.79 4.78
C LEU A 141 7.17 -28.63 3.37
N GLU A 142 6.43 -29.61 2.87
CA GLU A 142 5.75 -29.53 1.56
C GLU A 142 4.83 -28.32 1.47
N LYS A 143 4.05 -28.06 2.53
CA LYS A 143 3.17 -26.88 2.60
C LYS A 143 3.94 -25.57 2.68
N LEU A 144 5.04 -25.54 3.43
CA LEU A 144 5.91 -24.37 3.54
C LEU A 144 6.55 -24.02 2.20
N VAL A 145 7.05 -25.02 1.48
CA VAL A 145 7.66 -24.88 0.14
C VAL A 145 6.60 -24.49 -0.90
N ALA A 146 5.41 -25.11 -0.88
CA ALA A 146 4.32 -24.74 -1.78
C ALA A 146 3.88 -23.27 -1.61
N ASN A 147 4.00 -22.73 -0.39
CA ASN A 147 3.68 -21.33 -0.11
C ASN A 147 4.81 -20.35 -0.53
N GLN A 148 6.00 -20.83 -0.89
CA GLN A 148 7.12 -19.97 -1.29
C GLN A 148 6.77 -19.06 -2.48
N GLN A 149 5.95 -19.54 -3.42
CA GLN A 149 5.48 -18.73 -4.55
C GLN A 149 4.65 -17.53 -4.09
N ASN A 150 3.76 -17.70 -3.12
CA ASN A 150 2.95 -16.61 -2.57
C ASN A 150 3.84 -15.56 -1.90
N ARG A 151 4.89 -16.00 -1.19
CA ARG A 151 5.86 -15.14 -0.52
C ARG A 151 6.69 -14.32 -1.50
N THR A 152 7.21 -14.96 -2.55
CA THR A 152 7.93 -14.26 -3.63
C THR A 152 7.03 -13.23 -4.31
N ASN A 153 5.79 -13.63 -4.66
CA ASN A 153 4.80 -12.72 -5.25
C ASN A 153 4.50 -11.53 -4.32
N TYR A 154 4.36 -11.81 -3.03
CA TYR A 154 4.13 -10.80 -2.01
C TYR A 154 5.31 -9.81 -1.91
N ALA A 155 6.55 -10.30 -1.78
CA ALA A 155 7.74 -9.48 -1.71
C ALA A 155 7.90 -8.57 -2.93
N MET A 156 7.66 -9.10 -4.13
CA MET A 156 7.67 -8.32 -5.38
C MET A 156 6.63 -7.20 -5.35
N GLN A 157 5.38 -7.49 -4.98
CA GLN A 157 4.30 -6.48 -5.00
C GLN A 157 4.44 -5.42 -3.90
N VAL A 158 4.96 -5.79 -2.73
CA VAL A 158 5.28 -4.81 -1.68
C VAL A 158 6.42 -3.88 -2.13
N GLY A 159 7.43 -4.44 -2.79
CA GLY A 159 8.57 -3.69 -3.34
C GLY A 159 8.23 -2.79 -4.53
N ASN A 160 7.18 -3.13 -5.30
CA ASN A 160 6.77 -2.43 -6.51
C ASN A 160 6.14 -1.04 -6.26
N LYS A 161 6.94 -0.10 -5.76
CA LYS A 161 6.52 1.30 -5.56
C LYS A 161 6.78 2.10 -6.84
N VAL A 162 6.03 3.18 -7.02
CA VAL A 162 6.30 4.20 -8.06
C VAL A 162 7.77 4.60 -7.97
N PHE A 163 8.48 4.52 -9.10
CA PHE A 163 9.92 4.75 -9.11
C PHE A 163 10.24 6.23 -8.86
N SER A 164 11.44 6.52 -8.35
CA SER A 164 11.83 7.89 -7.99
C SER A 164 11.86 8.83 -9.19
N ASN A 165 12.19 8.32 -10.37
CA ASN A 165 12.18 9.06 -11.63
C ASN A 165 10.75 9.43 -12.08
N GLU A 166 9.80 8.50 -11.97
CA GLU A 166 8.38 8.76 -12.28
C GLU A 166 7.81 9.86 -11.37
N TRP A 167 8.18 9.85 -10.09
CA TRP A 167 7.83 10.92 -9.15
C TRP A 167 8.41 12.27 -9.54
N MET A 168 9.66 12.30 -10.00
CA MET A 168 10.30 13.54 -10.43
C MET A 168 9.56 14.15 -11.62
N VAL A 169 9.27 13.35 -12.65
CA VAL A 169 8.52 13.80 -13.83
C VAL A 169 7.13 14.30 -13.44
N MET A 170 6.42 13.55 -12.59
CA MET A 170 5.09 13.94 -12.13
C MET A 170 5.10 15.25 -11.35
N ILE A 171 6.06 15.43 -10.43
CA ILE A 171 6.17 16.66 -9.61
C ILE A 171 6.49 17.85 -10.51
N VAL A 172 7.39 17.71 -11.47
CA VAL A 172 7.71 18.79 -12.42
C VAL A 172 6.48 19.19 -13.23
N LEU A 173 5.80 18.23 -13.85
CA LEU A 173 4.59 18.50 -14.63
C LEU A 173 3.47 19.10 -13.77
N PHE A 174 3.31 18.61 -12.54
CA PHE A 174 2.36 19.15 -11.56
C PHE A 174 2.68 20.60 -11.19
N SER A 175 3.94 20.93 -10.89
CA SER A 175 4.36 22.28 -10.54
C SER A 175 4.13 23.27 -11.67
N ILE A 176 4.42 22.87 -12.91
CA ILE A 176 4.17 23.68 -14.10
C ILE A 176 2.65 23.90 -14.27
N THR A 177 1.84 22.84 -14.21
CA THR A 177 0.37 22.94 -14.32
C THR A 177 -0.21 23.85 -13.25
N LEU A 178 0.24 23.70 -12.00
CA LEU A 178 -0.23 24.50 -10.88
C LEU A 178 0.14 25.98 -11.05
N ALA A 179 1.35 26.28 -11.50
CA ALA A 179 1.78 27.65 -11.76
C ALA A 179 0.91 28.33 -12.83
N PHE A 180 0.62 27.64 -13.94
CA PHE A 180 -0.28 28.17 -14.97
C PHE A 180 -1.68 28.46 -14.43
N ILE A 181 -2.25 27.56 -13.62
CA ILE A 181 -3.60 27.76 -13.08
C ILE A 181 -3.62 28.92 -12.07
N VAL A 182 -2.60 29.07 -11.23
CA VAL A 182 -2.54 30.15 -10.25
C VAL A 182 -2.37 31.52 -10.92
N MET A 183 -1.66 31.59 -12.04
CA MET A 183 -1.33 32.84 -12.73
C MET A 183 -2.37 33.26 -13.78
N ILE A 184 -3.38 32.43 -14.05
CA ILE A 184 -4.37 32.73 -15.09
C ILE A 184 -5.19 33.96 -14.72
N ASP A 185 -5.31 34.89 -15.66
CA ASP A 185 -6.21 36.03 -15.55
C ASP A 185 -7.67 35.61 -15.71
N THR A 186 -8.43 35.76 -14.64
CA THR A 186 -9.86 35.43 -14.54
C THR A 186 -10.76 36.64 -14.77
N GLY A 187 -10.21 37.81 -15.12
CA GLY A 187 -10.97 39.04 -15.32
C GLY A 187 -11.55 39.64 -14.03
N GLY A 188 -10.98 39.29 -12.87
CA GLY A 188 -11.38 39.82 -11.56
C GLY A 188 -12.74 39.35 -11.06
N VAL A 189 -13.31 38.30 -11.66
CA VAL A 189 -14.59 37.74 -11.23
C VAL A 189 -14.35 36.77 -10.07
N LEU A 190 -14.81 37.14 -8.86
CA LEU A 190 -14.66 36.33 -7.63
C LEU A 190 -15.09 34.86 -7.81
N ALA A 191 -16.15 34.62 -8.58
CA ALA A 191 -16.62 33.26 -8.86
C ALA A 191 -15.56 32.41 -9.60
N LEU A 192 -14.83 33.01 -10.54
CA LEU A 192 -13.76 32.34 -11.26
C LEU A 192 -12.54 32.13 -10.37
N ASP A 193 -12.21 33.05 -9.47
CA ASP A 193 -11.13 32.86 -8.49
C ASP A 193 -11.40 31.68 -7.56
N ILE A 194 -12.66 31.51 -7.11
CA ILE A 194 -13.09 30.35 -6.32
C ILE A 194 -12.91 29.06 -7.11
N VAL A 195 -13.30 29.04 -8.39
CA VAL A 195 -13.15 27.87 -9.27
C VAL A 195 -11.66 27.55 -9.48
N THR A 196 -10.82 28.55 -9.72
CA THR A 196 -9.36 28.40 -9.85
C THR A 196 -8.74 27.83 -8.56
N ALA A 197 -9.13 28.35 -7.40
CA ALA A 197 -8.69 27.82 -6.11
C ALA A 197 -9.11 26.35 -5.92
N LEU A 198 -10.32 26.01 -6.36
CA LEU A 198 -10.85 24.65 -6.30
C LEU A 198 -10.11 23.70 -7.25
N LEU A 199 -9.74 24.16 -8.46
CA LEU A 199 -8.91 23.40 -9.40
C LEU A 199 -7.52 23.11 -8.83
N CYS A 200 -6.84 24.14 -8.30
CA CYS A 200 -5.53 23.99 -7.64
C CYS A 200 -5.61 23.01 -6.46
N THR A 201 -6.67 23.12 -5.66
CA THR A 201 -6.93 22.22 -4.53
C THR A 201 -7.13 20.79 -5.02
N GLY A 202 -7.95 20.59 -6.06
CA GLY A 202 -8.24 19.28 -6.64
C GLY A 202 -6.99 18.59 -7.19
N LEU A 203 -6.16 19.31 -7.96
CA LEU A 203 -4.90 18.79 -8.50
C LEU A 203 -3.92 18.42 -7.40
N THR A 204 -3.75 19.28 -6.40
CA THR A 204 -2.86 19.02 -5.26
C THR A 204 -3.34 17.82 -4.45
N MET A 205 -4.66 17.71 -4.24
CA MET A 205 -5.29 16.58 -3.57
C MET A 205 -5.05 15.26 -4.32
N LEU A 206 -5.09 15.29 -5.65
CA LEU A 206 -4.82 14.11 -6.46
C LEU A 206 -3.40 13.60 -6.24
N VAL A 207 -2.39 14.49 -6.21
CA VAL A 207 -1.00 14.12 -5.86
C VAL A 207 -0.92 13.53 -4.46
N PHE A 208 -1.56 14.15 -3.46
CA PHE A 208 -1.59 13.61 -2.09
C PHE A 208 -2.24 12.23 -1.99
N ILE A 209 -3.32 11.98 -2.73
CA ILE A 209 -3.98 10.67 -2.80
C ILE A 209 -3.01 9.65 -3.41
N LEU A 210 -2.32 10.00 -4.49
CA LEU A 210 -1.36 9.13 -5.15
C LEU A 210 -0.19 8.76 -4.22
N VAL A 211 0.33 9.73 -3.46
CA VAL A 211 1.35 9.48 -2.41
C VAL A 211 0.79 8.51 -1.36
N LYS A 212 -0.44 8.73 -0.87
CA LYS A 212 -1.06 7.83 0.13
C LYS A 212 -1.29 6.41 -0.40
N LEU A 213 -1.66 6.26 -1.67
CA LEU A 213 -1.80 4.96 -2.33
C LEU A 213 -0.44 4.27 -2.47
N SER A 214 0.58 4.98 -2.96
CA SER A 214 1.94 4.45 -3.16
C SER A 214 2.60 3.97 -1.86
N THR A 215 2.38 4.72 -0.78
CA THR A 215 2.86 4.39 0.58
C THR A 215 2.00 3.37 1.34
N LEU A 216 0.94 2.82 0.72
CA LEU A 216 -0.02 1.91 1.37
C LEU A 216 -0.68 2.46 2.65
N THR A 217 -0.65 3.78 2.86
CA THR A 217 -1.25 4.44 4.03
C THR A 217 -2.74 4.73 3.85
N HIS A 218 -3.25 4.58 2.63
CA HIS A 218 -4.66 4.74 2.29
C HIS A 218 -5.56 3.71 2.99
N LYS A 219 -6.83 4.05 3.29
CA LYS A 219 -7.78 3.18 4.00
C LYS A 219 -7.92 1.79 3.34
N LYS A 220 -7.99 1.74 2.00
CA LYS A 220 -8.08 0.48 1.23
C LYS A 220 -6.79 -0.35 1.37
N ALA A 221 -5.63 0.30 1.32
CA ALA A 221 -4.33 -0.36 1.47
C ALA A 221 -4.11 -0.89 2.89
N ARG A 222 -4.59 -0.20 3.93
CA ARG A 222 -4.53 -0.72 5.31
C ARG A 222 -5.35 -1.98 5.53
N ARG A 223 -6.46 -2.15 4.80
CA ARG A 223 -7.31 -3.35 4.88
C ARG A 223 -6.67 -4.58 4.26
N VAL A 224 -5.62 -4.41 3.45
CA VAL A 224 -4.84 -5.54 2.92
C VAL A 224 -4.32 -6.43 4.05
N TRP A 225 -3.96 -5.86 5.20
CA TRP A 225 -3.43 -6.60 6.35
C TRP A 225 -4.49 -7.28 7.23
N GLN A 226 -5.77 -7.07 6.94
CA GLN A 226 -6.86 -7.60 7.76
C GLN A 226 -6.86 -9.14 7.87
N PRO A 227 -6.60 -9.93 6.80
CA PRO A 227 -6.51 -11.38 6.91
C PRO A 227 -5.46 -11.85 7.93
N PHE A 228 -4.25 -11.28 7.92
CA PHE A 228 -3.22 -11.59 8.92
C PHE A 228 -3.64 -11.22 10.34
N LYS A 229 -4.25 -10.03 10.51
CA LYS A 229 -4.75 -9.59 11.83
C LYS A 229 -5.82 -10.54 12.37
N VAL A 230 -6.76 -10.97 11.54
CA VAL A 230 -7.80 -11.93 11.92
C VAL A 230 -7.19 -13.28 12.27
N LEU A 231 -6.22 -13.76 11.48
CA LEU A 231 -5.54 -15.04 11.71
C LEU A 231 -4.75 -15.05 13.03
N MET A 232 -4.03 -13.96 13.34
CA MET A 232 -3.32 -13.81 14.60
C MET A 232 -4.28 -13.64 15.80
N ALA A 233 -5.34 -12.84 15.63
CA ALA A 233 -6.31 -12.56 16.69
C ALA A 233 -7.14 -13.79 17.06
N SER A 234 -7.47 -14.63 16.08
CA SER A 234 -8.12 -15.91 16.33
C SER A 234 -7.20 -16.91 17.03
N LYS A 235 -5.89 -16.62 17.20
CA LYS A 235 -4.87 -17.56 17.69
C LYS A 235 -4.94 -18.91 16.98
N TYR A 236 -5.42 -18.91 15.74
CA TYR A 236 -5.68 -20.09 14.94
C TYR A 236 -6.76 -21.05 15.54
N TYR A 237 -7.62 -20.61 16.47
CA TYR A 237 -8.60 -21.41 17.24
C TYR A 237 -9.70 -22.13 16.45
N ARG A 238 -9.90 -21.84 15.15
CA ARG A 238 -10.75 -22.70 14.29
C ARG A 238 -10.21 -24.14 14.14
N ILE A 239 -9.05 -24.43 14.74
CA ILE A 239 -8.38 -25.74 14.75
C ILE A 239 -8.86 -26.61 15.93
N ASP A 240 -9.35 -26.02 17.02
CA ASP A 240 -9.71 -26.76 18.25
C ASP A 240 -11.21 -27.07 18.38
N GLU A 241 -12.10 -26.29 17.75
CA GLU A 241 -13.56 -26.43 17.94
C GLU A 241 -14.25 -27.51 17.07
N VAL A 242 -13.57 -28.12 16.08
CA VAL A 242 -14.21 -29.06 15.13
C VAL A 242 -14.14 -30.53 15.59
N VAL A 243 -13.70 -30.81 16.83
CA VAL A 243 -13.65 -32.18 17.38
C VAL A 243 -14.19 -32.22 18.83
N ALA A 244 -15.00 -31.22 19.21
CA ALA A 244 -15.62 -31.16 20.54
C ALA A 244 -17.12 -31.45 20.53
N ASP A 245 -17.64 -32.09 19.47
CA ASP A 245 -18.93 -32.77 19.49
C ASP A 245 -18.75 -34.15 18.84
N GLU A 246 -19.17 -35.16 19.59
CA GLU A 246 -19.18 -36.60 19.31
C GLU A 246 -19.93 -36.99 18.03
#